data_AF-A0A2V3IU70-F1
#
_entry.id   AF-A0A2V3IU70-F1
#
_cell.length_a   1.000
_cell.length_b   1.000
_cell.length_c   1.000
_cell.angle_alpha   90.00
_cell.angle_beta   90.00
_cell.angle_gamma   90.00
#
_symmetry.space_group_name_H-M   'P 1'
#
loop_
_entity.id
_entity.type
_entity.pdbx_description
1 polymer ?
#
loop_
_entity_poly.entity_id
_entity_poly.type
_entity_poly.pdbx_seq_one_letter_code
_entity_poly.pdbx_strand_id
1 'polypeptide(L)'
;MPPSSRLQSTAFLAPLFPTPPPTFSTPSTCMRSDEAPSAYRNHRQRARDFLTQRAVQQTMFCSKVLRDETTVRWLEDWLDHHGLDDLHHCDALKVRSEQYLSALLEAPSETLLVKKPIPGRTSRNNPYIKRRYFSYNVHIVPRLLARRILAARTQIADELLIDIPCIRRENNRSMELYRFSVVHPQKVNDALNLPSNGDTRGSPYRQANFDLVKNYTLLLGLVDTVNELADDHRTEDDADWLERFLDDHHHELIAPYGGAFGRADQVIEELLRMTPFIRGERRCLILVCWPIWSWKRELTVLMNGCK
;
A
#
# COMPACT_ATOMS: atom_id res chain seq x y z
N MET A 1 22.09 8.01 28.73
CA MET A 1 22.57 7.51 27.42
C MET A 1 21.61 8.03 26.35
N PRO A 2 22.03 8.88 25.40
CA PRO A 2 21.14 9.38 24.37
C PRO A 2 21.08 8.43 23.15
N PRO A 3 19.99 8.43 22.37
CA PRO A 3 19.82 7.51 21.25
C PRO A 3 20.65 7.95 20.03
N SER A 4 21.25 6.93 19.40
CA SER A 4 22.08 7.01 18.20
C SER A 4 21.25 7.40 16.97
N SER A 5 21.62 8.50 16.32
CA SER A 5 21.07 8.96 15.04
C SER A 5 21.61 8.11 13.89
N ARG A 6 20.73 7.38 13.19
CA ARG A 6 21.03 6.69 11.92
C ARG A 6 21.25 7.72 10.82
N LEU A 7 22.49 7.88 10.37
CA LEU A 7 22.81 8.58 9.13
C LEU A 7 22.69 7.61 7.95
N GLN A 8 21.78 7.92 7.02
CA GLN A 8 21.62 7.22 5.75
C GLN A 8 22.87 7.42 4.87
N SER A 9 23.44 6.32 4.39
CA SER A 9 24.60 6.31 3.49
C SER A 9 24.12 6.28 2.04
N THR A 10 24.16 7.43 1.37
CA THR A 10 23.89 7.54 -0.07
C THR A 10 25.10 7.01 -0.85
N ALA A 11 24.90 5.94 -1.63
CA ALA A 11 25.92 5.47 -2.57
C ALA A 11 25.59 6.08 -3.94
N PHE A 12 26.51 6.87 -4.47
CA PHE A 12 26.42 7.41 -5.83
C PHE A 12 26.94 6.36 -6.82
N LEU A 13 26.08 5.98 -7.76
CA LEU A 13 26.49 5.26 -8.97
C LEU A 13 27.05 6.30 -9.95
N ALA A 14 28.29 6.08 -10.42
CA ALA A 14 28.90 6.90 -11.46
C ALA A 14 29.01 6.07 -12.75
N PRO A 15 28.44 6.52 -13.88
CA PRO A 15 28.57 5.83 -15.15
C PRO A 15 30.00 5.96 -15.71
N LEU A 16 30.49 4.85 -16.29
CA LEU A 16 31.85 4.69 -16.81
C LEU A 16 31.92 4.87 -18.33
N PHE A 17 31.37 5.93 -18.93
CA PHE A 17 31.69 6.34 -20.30
C PHE A 17 31.40 7.84 -20.51
N PRO A 18 32.31 8.64 -21.12
CA PRO A 18 32.01 10.01 -21.53
C PRO A 18 31.14 9.97 -22.78
N THR A 19 29.83 9.84 -22.60
CA THR A 19 28.87 10.22 -23.64
C THR A 19 28.69 11.75 -23.57
N PRO A 20 28.46 12.43 -24.71
CA PRO A 20 28.16 13.86 -24.68
C PRO A 20 27.00 14.13 -23.71
N PRO A 21 27.02 15.25 -22.97
CA PRO A 21 26.00 15.52 -21.97
C PRO A 21 24.64 15.44 -22.66
N PRO A 22 23.70 14.57 -22.21
CA PRO A 22 22.33 14.79 -22.57
C PRO A 22 22.02 16.19 -22.03
N THR A 23 21.57 17.07 -22.91
CA THR A 23 20.92 18.32 -22.51
C THR A 23 19.79 17.93 -21.58
N PHE A 24 20.04 18.01 -20.28
CA PHE A 24 19.03 17.94 -19.25
C PHE A 24 18.19 19.21 -19.40
N SER A 25 17.23 19.17 -20.31
CA SER A 25 15.96 19.81 -20.06
C SER A 25 15.52 19.33 -18.68
N THR A 26 15.47 20.25 -17.72
CA THR A 26 14.68 20.10 -16.51
C THR A 26 13.39 19.35 -16.87
N PRO A 27 12.99 18.30 -16.12
CA PRO A 27 11.70 17.69 -16.35
C PRO A 27 10.68 18.76 -15.99
N SER A 28 10.25 19.47 -17.03
CA SER A 28 8.98 20.15 -17.08
C SER A 28 7.99 19.13 -16.57
N THR A 29 7.34 19.45 -15.45
CA THR A 29 6.16 18.80 -14.96
C THR A 29 5.33 18.38 -16.16
N CYS A 30 5.43 17.10 -16.54
CA CYS A 30 4.54 16.52 -17.51
C CYS A 30 3.19 16.51 -16.82
N MET A 31 2.48 17.62 -16.97
CA MET A 31 1.04 17.69 -17.04
C MET A 31 0.62 16.53 -17.93
N ARG A 32 0.31 15.41 -17.29
CA ARG A 32 -0.38 14.30 -17.93
C ARG A 32 -1.84 14.74 -18.01
N SER A 33 -2.10 15.64 -18.94
CA SER A 33 -3.42 15.92 -19.46
C SER A 33 -3.91 14.64 -20.16
N ASP A 34 -5.16 14.26 -19.87
CA ASP A 34 -5.99 13.29 -20.58
C ASP A 34 -5.91 11.79 -20.19
N GLU A 35 -5.79 11.47 -18.89
CA GLU A 35 -6.43 10.24 -18.37
C GLU A 35 -7.62 10.65 -17.52
N ALA A 36 -8.84 10.34 -17.98
CA ALA A 36 -10.06 10.50 -17.21
C ALA A 36 -9.88 9.93 -15.79
N PRO A 37 -10.50 10.53 -14.75
CA PRO A 37 -10.23 10.19 -13.36
C PRO A 37 -10.25 8.68 -13.14
N SER A 38 -9.27 8.18 -12.39
CA SER A 38 -9.09 6.78 -12.00
C SER A 38 -10.29 6.13 -11.30
N ALA A 39 -11.40 6.86 -11.12
CA ALA A 39 -12.60 6.52 -10.37
C ALA A 39 -13.28 5.23 -10.84
N TYR A 40 -13.24 4.90 -12.15
CA TYR A 40 -13.88 3.70 -12.71
C TYR A 40 -12.90 2.57 -13.07
N ARG A 41 -11.72 2.48 -12.44
CA ARG A 41 -10.93 1.26 -12.57
C ARG A 41 -11.71 0.11 -11.94
N ASN A 42 -12.01 -0.91 -12.75
CA ASN A 42 -12.65 -2.14 -12.30
C ASN A 42 -11.97 -2.67 -11.02
N HIS A 43 -12.75 -3.01 -10.00
CA HIS A 43 -12.29 -3.56 -8.72
C HIS A 43 -11.26 -4.68 -8.90
N ARG A 44 -11.45 -5.52 -9.92
CA ARG A 44 -10.52 -6.58 -10.30
C ARG A 44 -9.13 -6.06 -10.64
N GLN A 45 -9.03 -4.99 -11.41
CA GLN A 45 -7.76 -4.42 -11.83
C GLN A 45 -7.03 -3.79 -10.64
N ARG A 46 -7.74 -3.04 -9.79
CA ARG A 46 -7.15 -2.45 -8.59
C ARG A 46 -6.69 -3.52 -7.60
N ALA A 47 -7.43 -4.61 -7.42
CA ALA A 47 -6.98 -5.75 -6.63
C ALA A 47 -5.69 -6.39 -7.19
N ARG A 48 -5.56 -6.50 -8.52
CA ARG A 48 -4.32 -6.98 -9.16
C ARG A 48 -3.15 -6.03 -8.90
N ASP A 49 -3.38 -4.73 -9.06
CA ASP A 49 -2.37 -3.69 -8.87
C ASP A 49 -1.91 -3.65 -7.42
N PHE A 50 -2.84 -3.67 -6.46
CA PHE A 50 -2.57 -3.79 -5.03
C PHE A 50 -1.71 -5.03 -4.71
N LEU A 51 -2.12 -6.22 -5.16
CA LEU A 51 -1.38 -7.45 -4.88
C LEU A 51 0.05 -7.40 -5.44
N THR A 52 0.23 -6.88 -6.66
CA THR A 52 1.56 -6.71 -7.24
C THR A 52 2.39 -5.71 -6.45
N GLN A 53 1.81 -4.58 -6.06
CA GLN A 53 2.49 -3.56 -5.26
C GLN A 53 3.01 -4.16 -3.96
N ARG A 54 2.15 -4.86 -3.20
CA ARG A 54 2.51 -5.49 -1.94
C ARG A 54 3.56 -6.59 -2.12
N ALA A 55 3.47 -7.34 -3.21
CA ALA A 55 4.47 -8.36 -3.55
C ALA A 55 5.85 -7.77 -3.88
N VAL A 56 5.89 -6.61 -4.55
CA VAL A 56 7.14 -5.88 -4.80
C VAL A 56 7.74 -5.41 -3.48
N GLN A 57 6.94 -4.76 -2.63
CA GLN A 57 7.38 -4.28 -1.31
C GLN A 57 7.89 -5.42 -0.42
N GLN A 58 7.21 -6.56 -0.41
CA GLN A 58 7.68 -7.75 0.30
C GLN A 58 9.00 -8.29 -0.27
N THR A 59 9.15 -8.28 -1.59
CA THR A 59 10.41 -8.68 -2.23
C THR A 59 11.56 -7.75 -1.85
N MET A 60 11.30 -6.43 -1.81
CA MET A 60 12.27 -5.42 -1.38
C MET A 60 12.66 -5.61 0.09
N PHE A 61 11.69 -5.84 0.98
CA PHE A 61 11.94 -6.16 2.37
C PHE A 61 12.83 -7.40 2.53
N CYS A 62 12.53 -8.49 1.82
CA CYS A 62 13.37 -9.69 1.85
C CYS A 62 14.80 -9.39 1.35
N SER A 63 14.95 -8.60 0.29
CA SER A 63 16.26 -8.14 -0.18
C SER A 63 16.99 -7.31 0.87
N LYS A 64 16.31 -6.41 1.61
CA LYS A 64 16.89 -5.67 2.74
C LYS A 64 17.37 -6.58 3.86
N VAL A 65 16.59 -7.60 4.23
CA VAL A 65 16.98 -8.61 5.24
C VAL A 65 18.24 -9.36 4.81
N LEU A 66 18.35 -9.68 3.51
CA LEU A 66 19.53 -10.31 2.91
C LEU A 66 20.68 -9.34 2.64
N ARG A 67 20.55 -8.06 3.03
CA ARG A 67 21.53 -6.98 2.82
C ARG A 67 21.84 -6.70 1.34
N ASP A 68 20.90 -6.98 0.45
CA ASP A 68 20.98 -6.65 -0.97
C ASP A 68 20.33 -5.28 -1.27
N GLU A 69 20.98 -4.22 -0.79
CA GLU A 69 20.54 -2.83 -1.01
C GLU A 69 20.53 -2.43 -2.49
N THR A 70 21.33 -3.11 -3.33
CA THR A 70 21.47 -2.79 -4.75
C THR A 70 20.21 -3.18 -5.50
N THR A 71 19.73 -4.40 -5.27
CA THR A 71 18.45 -4.87 -5.85
C THR A 71 17.28 -4.03 -5.35
N VAL A 72 17.28 -3.60 -4.09
CA VAL A 72 16.23 -2.72 -3.54
C VAL A 72 16.19 -1.39 -4.30
N ARG A 73 17.33 -0.69 -4.42
CA ARG A 73 17.40 0.59 -5.15
C ARG A 73 17.05 0.44 -6.62
N TRP A 74 17.48 -0.66 -7.23
CA TRP A 74 17.12 -0.97 -8.61
C TRP A 74 15.61 -1.17 -8.78
N LEU A 75 14.96 -1.87 -7.84
CA LEU A 75 13.50 -2.04 -7.84
C LEU A 75 12.75 -0.75 -7.50
N GLU A 76 13.33 0.14 -6.67
CA GLU A 76 12.79 1.48 -6.47
C GLU A 76 12.76 2.18 -7.82
N ASP A 77 13.91 2.39 -8.46
CA ASP A 77 14.03 3.16 -9.71
C ASP A 77 13.35 2.50 -10.94
N TRP A 78 12.89 1.25 -10.82
CA TRP A 78 12.28 0.51 -11.91
C TRP A 78 11.01 1.20 -12.42
N LEU A 79 10.96 1.52 -13.72
CA LEU A 79 9.86 2.26 -14.34
C LEU A 79 9.51 3.56 -13.61
N ASP A 80 10.53 4.26 -13.13
CA ASP A 80 10.40 5.54 -12.40
C ASP A 80 9.59 5.41 -11.10
N HIS A 81 9.42 4.22 -10.52
CA HIS A 81 8.88 4.16 -9.17
C HIS A 81 9.90 4.82 -8.22
N HIS A 82 9.43 5.49 -7.18
CA HIS A 82 10.33 6.07 -6.18
C HIS A 82 9.62 5.99 -4.84
N GLY A 83 10.35 5.56 -3.80
CA GLY A 83 9.81 5.45 -2.45
C GLY A 83 8.80 4.32 -2.26
N LEU A 84 8.78 3.30 -3.14
CA LEU A 84 7.83 2.20 -3.03
C LEU A 84 8.03 1.38 -1.74
N ASP A 85 9.26 1.29 -1.22
CA ASP A 85 9.56 0.48 -0.03
C ASP A 85 8.90 1.02 1.26
N ASP A 86 8.98 2.33 1.49
CA ASP A 86 8.52 2.97 2.73
C ASP A 86 7.01 3.29 2.71
N LEU A 87 6.30 2.82 1.67
CA LEU A 87 4.95 3.24 1.37
C LEU A 87 3.90 2.25 1.90
N HIS A 88 3.14 2.64 2.92
CA HIS A 88 2.04 1.82 3.46
C HIS A 88 0.68 2.24 2.88
N HIS A 89 0.49 2.12 1.56
CA HIS A 89 -0.71 2.63 0.86
C HIS A 89 -1.21 1.73 -0.27
N CYS A 90 -2.41 2.01 -0.77
CA CYS A 90 -2.94 1.43 -2.00
C CYS A 90 -2.58 2.30 -3.22
N ASP A 91 -2.62 1.71 -4.42
CA ASP A 91 -2.45 2.40 -5.71
C ASP A 91 -1.12 3.14 -5.93
N ALA A 92 -0.03 2.64 -5.35
CA ALA A 92 1.30 3.23 -5.52
C ALA A 92 2.02 2.88 -6.83
N LEU A 93 1.53 1.87 -7.54
CA LEU A 93 2.10 1.51 -8.83
C LEU A 93 1.75 2.60 -9.85
N LYS A 94 2.78 3.24 -10.43
CA LYS A 94 2.65 4.22 -11.50
C LYS A 94 2.11 3.60 -12.80
N VAL A 95 2.32 2.29 -12.97
CA VAL A 95 1.86 1.52 -14.13
C VAL A 95 0.98 0.34 -13.70
N ARG A 96 0.20 -0.22 -14.63
CA ARG A 96 -0.61 -1.41 -14.33
C ARG A 96 0.26 -2.61 -13.97
N SER A 97 -0.23 -3.47 -13.08
CA SER A 97 0.45 -4.69 -12.64
C SER A 97 0.93 -5.58 -13.79
N GLU A 98 0.12 -5.73 -14.83
CA GLU A 98 0.46 -6.52 -16.02
C GLU A 98 1.65 -5.92 -16.75
N GLN A 99 1.64 -4.61 -16.99
CA GLN A 99 2.74 -3.89 -17.62
C GLN A 99 4.01 -3.95 -16.77
N TYR A 100 3.89 -3.77 -15.45
CA TYR A 100 5.01 -3.86 -14.52
C TYR A 100 5.71 -5.22 -14.58
N LEU A 101 4.92 -6.31 -14.53
CA LEU A 101 5.44 -7.68 -14.52
C LEU A 101 5.97 -8.11 -15.89
N SER A 102 5.28 -7.79 -16.98
CA SER A 102 5.76 -8.08 -18.33
C SER A 102 7.08 -7.39 -18.61
N ALA A 103 7.21 -6.11 -18.24
CA ALA A 103 8.45 -5.36 -18.38
C ALA A 103 9.61 -6.03 -17.63
N LEU A 104 9.39 -6.52 -16.40
CA LEU A 104 10.43 -7.25 -15.65
C LEU A 104 10.79 -8.61 -16.27
N LEU A 105 9.82 -9.30 -16.88
CA LEU A 105 10.05 -10.60 -17.51
C LEU A 105 10.83 -10.49 -18.82
N GLU A 106 10.62 -9.39 -19.55
CA GLU A 106 11.25 -9.10 -20.85
C GLU A 106 12.60 -8.38 -20.71
N ALA A 107 12.84 -7.71 -19.57
CA ALA A 107 14.06 -6.97 -19.34
C ALA A 107 15.30 -7.87 -19.34
N PRO A 108 16.39 -7.47 -20.03
CA PRO A 108 17.63 -8.22 -20.05
C PRO A 108 18.33 -8.18 -18.69
N SER A 109 19.16 -9.18 -18.42
CA SER A 109 20.05 -9.15 -17.25
C SER A 109 21.08 -8.03 -17.40
N GLU A 110 21.40 -7.38 -16.29
CA GLU A 110 22.34 -6.26 -16.25
C GLU A 110 23.36 -6.43 -15.12
N THR A 111 24.51 -5.79 -15.26
CA THR A 111 25.57 -5.79 -14.25
C THR A 111 25.83 -4.36 -13.79
N LEU A 112 25.66 -4.11 -12.50
CA LEU A 112 25.84 -2.82 -11.86
C LEU A 112 27.18 -2.80 -11.11
N LEU A 113 28.01 -1.79 -11.39
CA LEU A 113 29.25 -1.55 -10.63
C LEU A 113 28.93 -0.74 -9.38
N VAL A 114 28.89 -1.40 -8.23
CA VAL A 114 28.62 -0.76 -6.95
C VAL A 114 29.93 -0.31 -6.31
N LYS A 115 30.02 0.97 -5.95
CA LYS A 115 31.17 1.55 -5.23
C LYS A 115 30.75 1.89 -3.80
N LYS A 116 31.28 1.17 -2.81
CA LYS A 116 31.07 1.46 -1.38
C LYS A 116 32.33 2.09 -0.78
N PRO A 117 32.23 3.18 0.00
CA PRO A 117 33.38 3.74 0.69
C PRO A 117 33.87 2.75 1.75
N ILE A 118 35.18 2.50 1.82
CA ILE A 118 35.77 1.67 2.87
C ILE A 118 35.80 2.51 4.15
N PRO A 119 35.13 2.09 5.25
CA PRO A 119 35.15 2.84 6.50
C PRO A 119 36.57 2.85 7.07
N GLY A 120 37.23 4.01 7.03
CA GLY A 120 38.52 4.23 7.66
C GLY A 120 38.38 5.00 8.97
N ARG A 121 39.33 4.82 9.91
CA ARG A 121 39.43 5.60 11.17
C ARG A 121 39.97 7.03 10.96
N THR A 122 39.75 7.61 9.79
CA THR A 122 40.30 8.91 9.43
C THR A 122 39.28 10.01 9.71
N SER A 123 39.76 11.15 10.22
CA SER A 123 38.94 12.34 10.50
C SER A 123 38.14 12.73 9.25
N ARG A 124 36.81 12.82 9.41
CA ARG A 124 35.82 13.07 8.33
C ARG A 124 36.11 14.35 7.53
N ASN A 125 36.86 15.28 8.10
CA ASN A 125 37.14 16.61 7.56
C ASN A 125 38.56 16.81 7.02
N ASN A 126 39.35 15.75 6.81
CA ASN A 126 40.68 15.92 6.23
C ASN A 126 40.63 15.92 4.67
N PRO A 127 40.84 17.06 4.00
CA PRO A 127 40.77 17.16 2.54
C PRO A 127 41.92 16.42 1.82
N TYR A 128 43.00 16.09 2.52
CA TYR A 128 44.17 15.42 1.95
C TYR A 128 44.04 13.89 1.92
N ILE A 129 43.03 13.32 2.57
CA ILE A 129 42.83 11.86 2.60
C ILE A 129 41.94 11.45 1.43
N LYS A 130 42.56 10.84 0.41
CA LYS A 130 41.83 10.21 -0.70
C LYS A 130 40.95 9.09 -0.16
N ARG A 131 39.62 9.24 -0.29
CA ARG A 131 38.66 8.19 0.08
C ARG A 131 38.92 6.95 -0.76
N ARG A 132 39.11 5.80 -0.09
CA ARG A 132 39.21 4.50 -0.75
C ARG A 132 37.82 3.93 -0.92
N TYR A 133 37.55 3.40 -2.11
CA TYR A 133 36.29 2.75 -2.44
C TYR A 133 36.57 1.28 -2.73
N PHE A 134 35.69 0.42 -2.24
CA PHE A 134 35.60 -0.96 -2.65
C PHE A 134 34.55 -1.04 -3.75
N SER A 135 34.93 -1.54 -4.92
CA SER A 135 34.03 -1.71 -6.06
C SER A 135 33.79 -3.19 -6.33
N TYR A 136 32.53 -3.56 -6.51
CA TYR A 136 32.14 -4.92 -6.89
C TYR A 136 30.99 -4.88 -7.88
N ASN A 137 30.91 -5.90 -8.73
CA ASN A 137 29.85 -6.05 -9.71
C ASN A 137 28.68 -6.80 -9.07
N VAL A 138 27.47 -6.28 -9.21
CA VAL A 138 26.22 -6.92 -8.83
C VAL A 138 25.47 -7.27 -10.10
N HIS A 139 25.13 -8.54 -10.27
CA HIS A 139 24.38 -9.00 -11.42
C HIS A 139 22.89 -9.03 -11.08
N ILE A 140 22.11 -8.15 -11.71
CA ILE A 140 20.65 -8.12 -11.57
C ILE A 140 20.05 -8.95 -12.70
N VAL A 141 19.10 -9.82 -12.34
CA VAL A 141 18.37 -10.66 -13.29
C VAL A 141 16.87 -10.37 -13.13
N PRO A 142 16.32 -9.39 -13.86
CA PRO A 142 14.93 -8.93 -13.71
C PRO A 142 13.91 -10.05 -13.77
N ARG A 143 14.09 -11.00 -14.68
CA ARG A 143 13.23 -12.18 -14.82
C ARG A 143 13.15 -13.04 -13.56
N LEU A 144 14.23 -13.14 -12.78
CA LEU A 144 14.20 -13.85 -11.50
C LEU A 144 13.46 -13.04 -10.42
N LEU A 145 13.60 -11.70 -10.44
CA LEU A 145 12.84 -10.82 -9.56
C LEU A 145 11.34 -10.91 -9.86
N ALA A 146 10.94 -10.88 -11.13
CA ALA A 146 9.54 -11.06 -11.55
C ALA A 146 8.94 -12.35 -11.01
N ARG A 147 9.68 -13.47 -11.10
CA ARG A 147 9.24 -14.77 -10.56
C ARG A 147 9.08 -14.75 -9.04
N ARG A 148 9.98 -14.08 -8.32
CA ARG A 148 9.87 -13.91 -6.86
C ARG A 148 8.67 -13.05 -6.48
N ILE A 149 8.44 -11.96 -7.22
CA ILE A 149 7.26 -11.09 -7.02
C ILE A 149 5.98 -11.88 -7.28
N LEU A 150 5.90 -12.67 -8.36
CA LEU A 150 4.74 -13.53 -8.62
C LEU A 150 4.50 -14.55 -7.50
N ALA A 151 5.56 -15.18 -6.97
CA ALA A 151 5.42 -16.10 -5.85
C ALA A 151 4.94 -15.40 -4.56
N ALA A 152 5.51 -14.24 -4.22
CA ALA A 152 5.07 -13.42 -3.09
C ALA A 152 3.61 -12.96 -3.27
N ARG A 153 3.22 -12.61 -4.49
CA ARG A 153 1.86 -12.22 -4.84
C ARG A 153 0.85 -13.34 -4.55
N THR A 154 1.17 -14.57 -4.95
CA THR A 154 0.33 -15.74 -4.65
C THR A 154 0.21 -15.96 -3.15
N GLN A 155 1.33 -15.91 -2.42
CA GLN A 155 1.32 -16.05 -0.96
C GLN A 155 0.42 -14.99 -0.29
N ILE A 156 0.58 -13.72 -0.65
CA ILE A 156 -0.23 -12.63 -0.09
C ILE A 156 -1.71 -12.83 -0.42
N ALA A 157 -2.03 -13.26 -1.64
CA ALA A 157 -3.41 -13.54 -2.01
C ALA A 157 -4.04 -14.68 -1.19
N ASP A 158 -3.29 -15.76 -0.94
CA ASP A 158 -3.73 -16.87 -0.08
C ASP A 158 -3.98 -16.42 1.36
N GLU A 159 -3.08 -15.61 1.93
CA GLU A 159 -3.23 -15.03 3.26
C GLU A 159 -4.48 -14.14 3.34
N LEU A 160 -4.67 -13.24 2.37
CA LEU A 160 -5.82 -12.33 2.33
C LEU A 160 -7.15 -13.08 2.16
N LEU A 161 -7.19 -14.18 1.43
CA LEU A 161 -8.40 -15.01 1.31
C LEU A 161 -8.86 -15.58 2.66
N ILE A 162 -7.90 -15.91 3.53
CA ILE A 162 -8.15 -16.36 4.90
C ILE A 162 -8.58 -15.18 5.79
N ASP A 163 -7.99 -14.01 5.57
CA ASP A 163 -8.17 -12.85 6.45
C ASP A 163 -9.42 -12.02 6.13
N ILE A 164 -9.88 -11.95 4.88
CA ILE A 164 -11.07 -11.17 4.48
C ILE A 164 -12.33 -11.49 5.32
N PRO A 165 -12.66 -12.76 5.63
CA PRO A 165 -13.75 -13.09 6.55
C PRO A 165 -13.61 -12.47 7.96
N CYS A 166 -12.40 -12.13 8.40
CA CYS A 166 -12.14 -11.44 9.66
C CYS A 166 -12.65 -10.00 9.63
N ILE A 167 -12.50 -9.28 8.50
CA ILE A 167 -13.01 -7.90 8.35
C ILE A 167 -14.50 -7.84 8.67
N ARG A 168 -15.28 -8.79 8.15
CA ARG A 168 -16.73 -8.88 8.45
C ARG A 168 -17.00 -9.10 9.95
N ARG A 169 -16.20 -9.93 10.62
CA ARG A 169 -16.35 -10.18 12.06
C ARG A 169 -16.01 -8.94 12.88
N GLU A 170 -14.93 -8.25 12.53
CA GLU A 170 -14.55 -6.98 13.15
C GLU A 170 -15.63 -5.93 12.97
N ASN A 171 -16.19 -5.80 11.76
CA ASN A 171 -17.27 -4.87 11.47
C ASN A 171 -18.53 -5.14 12.31
N ASN A 172 -18.96 -6.40 12.40
CA ASN A 172 -20.08 -6.79 13.27
C ASN A 172 -19.80 -6.44 14.73
N ARG A 173 -18.56 -6.68 15.17
CA ARG A 173 -18.14 -6.37 16.54
C ARG A 173 -18.14 -4.87 16.81
N SER A 174 -17.63 -4.05 15.90
CA SER A 174 -17.66 -2.58 16.01
C SER A 174 -19.09 -2.07 16.12
N MET A 175 -20.03 -2.63 15.36
CA MET A 175 -21.45 -2.31 15.47
C MET A 175 -22.07 -2.73 16.80
N GLU A 176 -21.73 -3.92 17.32
CA GLU A 176 -22.18 -4.36 18.65
C GLU A 176 -21.66 -3.43 19.75
N LEU A 177 -20.38 -3.04 19.67
CA LEU A 177 -19.76 -2.14 20.63
C LEU A 177 -20.39 -0.75 20.59
N TYR A 178 -20.65 -0.22 19.40
CA TYR A 178 -21.36 1.05 19.24
C TYR A 178 -22.77 1.01 19.84
N ARG A 179 -23.54 -0.05 19.55
CA ARG A 179 -24.87 -0.25 20.16
C ARG A 179 -24.78 -0.33 21.68
N PHE A 180 -23.79 -1.06 22.19
CA PHE A 180 -23.56 -1.16 23.62
C PHE A 180 -23.19 0.19 24.24
N SER A 181 -22.35 1.01 23.59
CA SER A 181 -21.94 2.32 24.10
C SER A 181 -23.08 3.33 24.11
N VAL A 182 -24.01 3.26 23.15
CA VAL A 182 -25.21 4.10 23.14
C VAL A 182 -26.14 3.76 24.32
N VAL A 183 -26.26 2.49 24.68
CA VAL A 183 -27.13 2.04 25.80
C VAL A 183 -26.43 2.18 27.17
N HIS A 184 -25.12 1.95 27.22
CA HIS A 184 -24.32 1.87 28.45
C HIS A 184 -23.04 2.73 28.38
N PRO A 185 -23.16 4.07 28.33
CA PRO A 185 -22.02 4.97 28.11
C PRO A 185 -20.94 4.87 29.21
N GLN A 186 -21.28 4.38 30.41
CA GLN A 186 -20.35 4.27 31.54
C GLN A 186 -19.43 3.03 31.53
N LYS A 187 -19.64 2.05 30.63
CA LYS A 187 -18.95 0.73 30.65
C LYS A 187 -18.06 0.43 29.44
N VAL A 188 -17.75 1.42 28.61
CA VAL A 188 -17.21 1.20 27.26
C VAL A 188 -15.70 0.90 27.24
N ASN A 189 -14.95 1.36 28.24
CA ASN A 189 -13.48 1.31 28.23
C ASN A 189 -12.87 -0.11 28.27
N ASP A 190 -13.62 -1.13 28.76
CA ASP A 190 -13.08 -2.49 28.90
C ASP A 190 -13.36 -3.41 27.69
N ALA A 191 -14.23 -3.00 26.75
CA ALA A 191 -14.76 -3.89 25.71
C ALA A 191 -14.05 -3.79 24.34
N LEU A 192 -13.08 -2.88 24.19
CA LEU A 192 -12.47 -2.49 22.90
C LEU A 192 -11.17 -3.22 22.52
N ASN A 193 -10.70 -4.15 23.35
CA ASN A 193 -9.50 -4.92 23.02
C ASN A 193 -9.87 -6.03 22.02
N LEU A 194 -9.73 -5.74 20.72
CA LEU A 194 -9.74 -6.77 19.70
C LEU A 194 -8.59 -7.76 20.00
N PRO A 195 -8.85 -9.08 19.98
CA PRO A 195 -7.75 -10.02 20.00
C PRO A 195 -6.89 -9.74 18.78
N SER A 196 -5.63 -9.37 19.00
CA SER A 196 -4.63 -9.32 17.94
C SER A 196 -4.73 -10.65 17.19
N ASN A 197 -4.89 -10.62 15.86
CA ASN A 197 -4.85 -11.82 15.04
C ASN A 197 -3.43 -12.40 15.17
N GLY A 198 -3.23 -13.19 16.23
CA GLY A 198 -1.94 -13.64 16.76
C GLY A 198 -1.26 -14.71 15.92
N ASP A 199 -1.58 -14.77 14.63
CA ASP A 199 -0.93 -15.69 13.71
C ASP A 199 0.36 -15.06 13.18
N THR A 200 1.42 -15.18 13.97
CA THR A 200 2.78 -14.73 13.63
C THR A 200 3.43 -15.55 12.50
N ARG A 201 2.73 -16.55 11.94
CA ARG A 201 3.24 -17.41 10.87
C ARG A 201 3.02 -16.85 9.45
N GLY A 202 2.40 -15.68 9.33
CA GLY A 202 2.16 -15.01 8.05
C GLY A 202 3.38 -14.30 7.47
N SER A 203 3.21 -13.75 6.27
CA SER A 203 4.21 -12.87 5.66
C SER A 203 4.58 -11.66 6.54
N PRO A 204 5.80 -11.07 6.38
CA PRO A 204 6.25 -9.92 7.18
C PRO A 204 5.30 -8.71 7.15
N TYR A 205 4.47 -8.60 6.11
CA TYR A 205 3.50 -7.53 5.94
C TYR A 205 2.05 -7.98 6.08
N ARG A 206 1.75 -9.19 6.58
CA ARG A 206 0.35 -9.69 6.63
C ARG A 206 -0.60 -8.72 7.34
N GLN A 207 -0.23 -8.24 8.52
CA GLN A 207 -1.04 -7.27 9.28
C GLN A 207 -1.21 -5.94 8.51
N ALA A 208 -0.16 -5.47 7.86
CA ALA A 208 -0.20 -4.28 7.02
C ALA A 208 -1.08 -4.47 5.78
N ASN A 209 -0.99 -5.61 5.13
CA ASN A 209 -1.82 -5.95 3.98
C ASN A 209 -3.29 -6.01 4.40
N PHE A 210 -3.59 -6.62 5.55
CA PHE A 210 -4.95 -6.68 6.10
C PHE A 210 -5.53 -5.29 6.38
N ASP A 211 -4.76 -4.44 7.06
CA ASP A 211 -5.13 -3.04 7.35
C ASP A 211 -5.45 -2.25 6.07
N LEU A 212 -4.60 -2.36 5.03
CA LEU A 212 -4.83 -1.70 3.75
C LEU A 212 -6.05 -2.22 3.02
N VAL A 213 -6.28 -3.55 3.03
CA VAL A 213 -7.50 -4.12 2.45
C VAL A 213 -8.73 -3.61 3.19
N LYS A 214 -8.66 -3.45 4.51
CA LYS A 214 -9.75 -2.89 5.32
C LYS A 214 -10.03 -1.43 4.94
N ASN A 215 -9.00 -0.58 4.89
CA ASN A 215 -9.14 0.83 4.45
C ASN A 215 -9.76 0.91 3.06
N TYR A 216 -9.27 0.08 2.14
CA TYR A 216 -9.72 0.08 0.76
C TYR A 216 -11.17 -0.45 0.61
N THR A 217 -11.52 -1.49 1.36
CA THR A 217 -12.90 -2.03 1.39
C THR A 217 -13.88 -1.00 1.96
N LEU A 218 -13.48 -0.28 3.01
CA LEU A 218 -14.28 0.79 3.60
C LEU A 218 -14.51 1.92 2.59
N LEU A 219 -13.44 2.39 1.93
CA LEU A 219 -13.56 3.42 0.90
C LEU A 219 -14.53 3.01 -0.21
N LEU A 220 -14.37 1.80 -0.76
CA LEU A 220 -15.27 1.33 -1.81
C LEU A 220 -16.72 1.25 -1.33
N GLY A 221 -16.94 0.78 -0.10
CA GLY A 221 -18.29 0.74 0.49
C GLY A 221 -18.92 2.11 0.64
N LEU A 222 -18.13 3.13 1.03
CA LEU A 222 -18.59 4.51 1.12
C LEU A 222 -18.95 5.06 -0.27
N VAL A 223 -18.07 4.91 -1.26
CA VAL A 223 -18.32 5.36 -2.64
C VAL A 223 -19.56 4.69 -3.24
N ASP A 224 -19.68 3.37 -3.11
CA ASP A 224 -20.85 2.62 -3.61
C ASP A 224 -22.13 3.11 -2.93
N THR A 225 -22.08 3.45 -1.63
CA THR A 225 -23.25 3.96 -0.90
C THR A 225 -23.59 5.39 -1.31
N VAL A 226 -22.61 6.27 -1.54
CA VAL A 226 -22.87 7.61 -2.08
C VAL A 226 -23.63 7.50 -3.39
N ASN A 227 -23.18 6.64 -4.31
CA ASN A 227 -23.85 6.41 -5.59
C ASN A 227 -25.28 5.86 -5.40
N GLU A 228 -25.48 4.90 -4.50
CA GLU A 228 -26.82 4.35 -4.21
C GLU A 228 -27.77 5.41 -3.63
N LEU A 229 -27.28 6.29 -2.76
CA LEU A 229 -28.07 7.37 -2.17
C LEU A 229 -28.36 8.50 -3.17
N ALA A 230 -27.43 8.79 -4.09
CA ALA A 230 -27.59 9.79 -5.13
C ALA A 230 -28.65 9.37 -6.18
N ASP A 231 -28.84 8.06 -6.39
CA ASP A 231 -29.88 7.53 -7.29
C ASP A 231 -31.31 7.72 -6.73
N ASP A 232 -31.48 7.95 -5.42
CA ASP A 232 -32.79 8.19 -4.76
C ASP A 232 -32.91 9.64 -4.31
N HIS A 233 -33.76 10.43 -4.98
CA HIS A 233 -34.01 11.85 -4.65
C HIS A 233 -34.45 12.10 -3.20
N ARG A 234 -34.92 11.09 -2.47
CA ARG A 234 -35.29 11.23 -1.06
C ARG A 234 -34.08 11.28 -0.11
N THR A 235 -32.91 10.89 -0.61
CA THR A 235 -31.66 10.79 0.16
C THR A 235 -30.57 11.70 -0.37
N GLU A 236 -30.91 12.72 -1.15
CA GLU A 236 -29.95 13.68 -1.71
C GLU A 236 -29.11 14.36 -0.60
N ASP A 237 -29.76 14.83 0.47
CA ASP A 237 -29.06 15.43 1.62
C ASP A 237 -28.09 14.44 2.31
N ASP A 238 -28.44 13.15 2.37
CA ASP A 238 -27.61 12.10 2.96
C ASP A 238 -26.41 11.77 2.05
N ALA A 239 -26.62 11.76 0.73
CA ALA A 239 -25.58 11.56 -0.27
C ALA A 239 -24.55 12.71 -0.22
N ASP A 240 -25.03 13.96 -0.23
CA ASP A 240 -24.20 15.17 -0.14
C ASP A 240 -23.39 15.22 1.17
N TRP A 241 -23.98 14.76 2.28
CA TRP A 241 -23.28 14.67 3.56
C TRP A 241 -22.18 13.59 3.51
N LEU A 242 -22.50 12.40 2.98
CA LEU A 242 -21.57 11.29 2.92
C LEU A 242 -20.42 11.56 1.93
N GLU A 243 -20.69 12.26 0.83
CA GLU A 243 -19.66 12.71 -0.11
C GLU A 243 -18.68 13.67 0.57
N ARG A 244 -19.18 14.68 1.30
CA ARG A 244 -18.33 15.58 2.10
C ARG A 244 -17.53 14.84 3.16
N PHE A 245 -18.17 13.91 3.87
CA PHE A 245 -17.48 13.05 4.84
C PHE A 245 -16.37 12.26 4.17
N LEU A 246 -16.62 11.72 2.98
CA LEU A 246 -15.65 10.97 2.22
C LEU A 246 -14.49 11.86 1.76
N ASP A 247 -14.75 13.06 1.27
CA ASP A 247 -13.71 14.02 0.86
C ASP A 247 -12.79 14.38 2.03
N ASP A 248 -13.36 14.58 3.23
CA ASP A 248 -12.60 14.87 4.45
C ASP A 248 -11.68 13.70 4.88
N HIS A 249 -12.09 12.45 4.62
CA HIS A 249 -11.39 11.25 5.11
C HIS A 249 -10.70 10.42 4.02
N HIS A 250 -10.90 10.73 2.74
CA HIS A 250 -10.36 9.98 1.61
C HIS A 250 -8.83 9.88 1.69
N HIS A 251 -8.21 11.00 2.01
CA HIS A 251 -6.76 11.08 2.19
C HIS A 251 -6.26 10.32 3.42
N GLU A 252 -7.11 9.94 4.37
CA GLU A 252 -6.69 9.14 5.52
C GLU A 252 -6.77 7.64 5.23
N LEU A 253 -7.73 7.23 4.40
CA LEU A 253 -7.91 5.84 3.97
C LEU A 253 -6.90 5.42 2.88
N ILE A 254 -6.53 6.34 2.00
CA ILE A 254 -5.52 6.16 0.95
C ILE A 254 -4.48 7.28 1.01
N ALA A 255 -3.95 7.60 2.20
CA ALA A 255 -2.90 8.61 2.28
C ALA A 255 -1.74 8.27 1.31
N PRO A 256 -0.96 9.24 0.83
CA PRO A 256 0.23 8.92 0.06
C PRO A 256 1.48 8.76 0.95
N TYR A 257 1.45 9.12 2.25
CA TYR A 257 2.62 8.94 3.14
C TYR A 257 2.23 8.60 4.60
N GLY A 258 2.71 7.46 5.13
CA GLY A 258 2.77 7.20 6.57
C GLY A 258 1.46 7.08 7.35
N GLY A 259 0.44 6.38 6.82
CA GLY A 259 -0.80 6.12 7.55
C GLY A 259 -0.55 5.30 8.82
N ALA A 260 -1.16 5.68 9.93
CA ALA A 260 -1.19 4.85 11.13
C ALA A 260 -2.07 3.62 10.90
N PHE A 261 -1.68 2.48 11.45
CA PHE A 261 -2.52 1.28 11.47
C PHE A 261 -3.87 1.57 12.14
N GLY A 262 -4.93 0.91 11.66
CA GLY A 262 -6.26 1.00 12.22
C GLY A 262 -7.04 2.26 11.80
N ARG A 263 -6.65 2.92 10.70
CA ARG A 263 -7.34 4.15 10.28
C ARG A 263 -8.77 3.90 9.83
N ALA A 264 -9.06 2.76 9.19
CA ALA A 264 -10.43 2.34 8.92
C ALA A 264 -11.31 2.27 10.17
N ASP A 265 -10.78 1.76 11.30
CA ASP A 265 -11.56 1.66 12.54
C ASP A 265 -11.93 3.04 13.09
N GLN A 266 -10.99 3.99 13.00
CA GLN A 266 -11.19 5.37 13.43
C GLN A 266 -12.23 6.08 12.55
N VAL A 267 -12.14 5.91 11.23
CA VAL A 267 -13.13 6.47 10.28
C VAL A 267 -14.51 5.83 10.49
N ILE A 268 -14.60 4.52 10.75
CA ILE A 268 -15.88 3.87 11.08
C ILE A 268 -16.46 4.43 12.38
N GLU A 269 -15.65 4.60 13.41
CA GLU A 269 -16.10 5.17 14.68
C GLU A 269 -16.60 6.60 14.52
N GLU A 270 -15.89 7.41 13.73
CA GLU A 270 -16.28 8.78 13.42
C GLU A 270 -17.57 8.83 12.59
N LEU A 271 -17.69 7.99 11.56
CA LEU A 271 -18.91 7.83 10.77
C LEU A 271 -20.11 7.52 11.69
N LEU A 272 -19.96 6.56 12.61
CA LEU A 272 -21.01 6.17 13.55
C LEU A 272 -21.39 7.29 14.53
N ARG A 273 -20.43 8.14 14.93
CA ARG A 273 -20.68 9.29 15.82
C ARG A 273 -21.32 10.45 15.09
N MET A 274 -20.88 10.73 13.86
CA MET A 274 -21.27 11.92 13.11
C MET A 274 -22.59 11.76 12.39
N THR A 275 -22.98 10.54 11.97
CA THR A 275 -24.23 10.31 11.23
C THR A 275 -25.41 10.95 11.96
N PRO A 276 -25.91 12.11 11.48
CA PRO A 276 -27.10 12.70 12.03
C PRO A 276 -28.24 11.87 11.40
N PHE A 277 -29.14 11.27 12.19
CA PHE A 277 -30.32 10.55 11.68
C PHE A 277 -30.11 9.16 11.05
N ILE A 278 -29.79 8.14 11.86
CA ILE A 278 -30.48 6.85 11.69
C ILE A 278 -31.83 6.95 12.44
N ARG A 279 -32.75 7.78 11.95
CA ARG A 279 -34.14 7.83 12.45
C ARG A 279 -35.05 6.77 11.79
N GLY A 280 -34.51 5.87 10.98
CA GLY A 280 -35.29 4.82 10.31
C GLY A 280 -34.50 3.52 10.13
N GLU A 281 -34.64 2.62 11.11
CA GLU A 281 -34.37 1.18 11.23
C GLU A 281 -33.52 0.33 10.24
N ARG A 282 -33.10 0.72 9.02
CA ARG A 282 -32.59 -0.31 8.06
C ARG A 282 -31.34 -0.04 7.21
N ARG A 283 -30.77 1.18 7.12
CA ARG A 283 -29.77 1.46 6.07
C ARG A 283 -28.28 1.37 6.48
N CYS A 284 -27.90 1.62 7.75
CA CYS A 284 -26.48 1.54 8.16
C CYS A 284 -25.83 0.15 8.09
N LEU A 285 -26.63 -0.93 8.02
CA LEU A 285 -26.09 -2.29 7.96
C LEU A 285 -25.53 -2.67 6.58
N ILE A 286 -25.90 -1.92 5.53
CA ILE A 286 -25.57 -2.23 4.12
C ILE A 286 -24.16 -1.75 3.76
N LEU A 287 -23.77 -0.56 4.23
CA LEU A 287 -22.50 0.13 4.02
C LEU A 287 -21.24 -0.73 4.23
N VAL A 288 -21.32 -1.70 5.13
CA VAL A 288 -20.13 -2.40 5.65
C VAL A 288 -20.01 -3.84 5.12
N CYS A 289 -21.07 -4.40 4.54
CA CYS A 289 -21.12 -5.82 4.16
C CYS A 289 -20.89 -6.08 2.66
N TRP A 290 -21.23 -5.14 1.78
CA TRP A 290 -21.27 -5.40 0.32
C TRP A 290 -19.90 -5.54 -0.35
N PRO A 291 -18.88 -4.68 -0.10
CA PRO A 291 -17.62 -4.71 -0.85
C PRO A 291 -16.78 -5.98 -0.62
N ILE A 292 -16.96 -6.61 0.55
CA ILE A 292 -16.28 -7.84 0.98
C ILE A 292 -16.60 -9.02 0.03
N TRP A 293 -17.83 -9.10 -0.49
CA TRP A 293 -18.24 -10.18 -1.40
C TRP A 293 -17.64 -10.00 -2.80
N SER A 294 -17.53 -8.76 -3.27
CA SER A 294 -16.87 -8.45 -4.55
C SER A 294 -15.39 -8.83 -4.48
N TRP A 295 -14.69 -8.45 -3.40
CA TRP A 295 -13.27 -8.79 -3.22
C TRP A 295 -13.01 -10.29 -3.15
N LYS A 296 -13.82 -11.03 -2.38
CA LYS A 296 -13.67 -12.49 -2.29
C LYS A 296 -13.87 -13.18 -3.65
N ARG A 297 -14.89 -12.76 -4.42
CA ARG A 297 -15.16 -13.30 -5.75
C ARG A 297 -13.99 -13.01 -6.69
N GLU A 298 -13.51 -11.77 -6.72
CA GLU A 298 -12.40 -11.36 -7.58
C GLU A 298 -11.10 -12.09 -7.23
N LEU A 299 -10.74 -12.17 -5.95
CA LEU A 299 -9.55 -12.91 -5.52
C LEU A 299 -9.64 -14.41 -5.87
N THR A 300 -10.81 -15.02 -5.71
CA THR A 300 -11.02 -16.42 -6.10
C THR A 300 -10.84 -16.61 -7.61
N VAL A 301 -11.36 -15.69 -8.42
CA VAL A 301 -11.19 -15.72 -9.89
C VAL A 301 -9.72 -15.51 -10.28
N LEU A 302 -9.01 -14.60 -9.61
CA LEU A 302 -7.58 -14.38 -9.84
C LEU A 302 -6.76 -15.63 -9.54
N MET A 303 -7.02 -16.31 -8.43
CA MET A 303 -6.30 -17.51 -8.03
C MET A 303 -6.57 -18.70 -8.95
N ASN A 304 -7.81 -18.85 -9.43
CA ASN A 304 -8.17 -19.93 -10.35
C ASN A 304 -7.65 -19.71 -11.77
N GLY A 305 -7.35 -18.46 -12.17
CA GLY A 305 -6.76 -18.14 -13.47
C GLY A 305 -5.22 -18.22 -13.52
N CYS A 306 -4.56 -18.44 -12.38
CA CYS A 306 -3.11 -18.57 -12.27
C CYS A 306 -2.60 -20.01 -12.10
N LYS A 307 -3.51 -21.00 -12.08
CA LYS A 307 -3.20 -22.43 -12.13
C LYS A 307 -3.29 -22.93 -13.56
#